data_AF-A0A963VJ56-F1
#
_entry.id   AF-A0A963VJ56-F1
#
_cell.length_a   1.000
_cell.length_b   1.000
_cell.length_c   1.000
_cell.angle_alpha   90.00
_cell.angle_beta   90.00
_cell.angle_gamma   90.00
#
_symmetry.space_group_name_H-M   'P 1'
#
loop_
_entity.id
_entity.type
_entity.pdbx_description
1 polymer ?
#
loop_
_entity_poly.entity_id
_entity_poly.type
_entity_poly.pdbx_seq_one_letter_code
_entity_poly.pdbx_strand_id
1 'polypeptide(L)'
;IVNFPDLETDCRTLWPPIADGEGCDCTVCVDAENHNNGTATIQQAIDGIKDSGGTICLGIGSFNLRAPLLIDGARSLRLRGQGWASVLLGEETGSIVDIRNSTGVALENLSAIGSIGGGVGSVIRARGVIDLRADHINVLGLAAGDGTSVGIGLSGNMLGVQISDCAIVAERGVASLDGGDDRYLLAAELRLARNLFFCSQRGLSLDGITLHYGQTRVDGNFMLTGSQAAVVATGAVMPGSGFAVADNMIYTAADGIR
;
A
#
# COMPACT_ATOMS: atom_id res chain seq x y z
N ILE A 1 35.06 -53.33 22.25
CA ILE A 1 34.10 -52.21 22.30
C ILE A 1 34.87 -50.97 21.93
N VAL A 2 34.52 -50.33 20.82
CA VAL A 2 35.16 -49.10 20.34
C VAL A 2 34.23 -47.96 20.75
N ASN A 3 34.71 -47.04 21.59
CA ASN A 3 33.95 -45.83 21.95
C ASN A 3 34.26 -44.75 20.91
N PHE A 4 33.21 -44.25 20.27
CA PHE A 4 33.28 -43.04 19.46
C PHE A 4 33.12 -41.81 20.36
N PRO A 5 33.74 -40.66 20.03
CA PRO A 5 33.57 -39.43 20.80
C PRO A 5 32.17 -38.84 20.61
N ASP A 6 31.55 -38.43 21.71
CA ASP A 6 30.15 -37.97 21.78
C ASP A 6 29.96 -36.47 21.48
N LEU A 7 31.03 -35.76 21.07
CA LEU A 7 31.03 -34.31 20.85
C LEU A 7 31.60 -33.97 19.47
N GLU A 8 30.70 -33.64 18.56
CA GLU A 8 31.03 -33.03 17.27
C GLU A 8 31.20 -31.51 17.48
N THR A 9 32.42 -30.99 17.26
CA THR A 9 32.65 -29.54 17.19
C THR A 9 32.55 -29.12 15.73
N ASP A 10 31.44 -28.47 15.37
CA ASP A 10 31.24 -27.96 14.02
C ASP A 10 32.10 -26.70 13.79
N CYS A 11 33.24 -26.88 13.13
CA CYS A 11 34.16 -25.81 12.76
C CYS A 11 33.78 -25.11 11.44
N ARG A 12 32.61 -25.38 10.86
CA ARG A 12 32.19 -24.75 9.61
C ARG A 12 31.74 -23.31 9.86
N THR A 13 32.37 -22.37 9.17
CA THR A 13 31.86 -21.01 9.05
C THR A 13 30.69 -21.03 8.07
N LEU A 14 29.48 -20.68 8.54
CA LEU A 14 28.32 -20.50 7.66
C LEU A 14 28.66 -19.44 6.60
N TRP A 15 28.50 -19.81 5.32
CA TRP A 15 28.73 -18.91 4.20
C TRP A 15 27.42 -18.66 3.42
N PRO A 16 27.05 -17.39 3.16
CA PRO A 16 27.76 -16.19 3.58
C PRO A 16 27.78 -16.06 5.11
N PRO A 17 28.79 -15.36 5.67
CA PRO A 17 28.82 -15.10 7.11
C PRO A 17 27.48 -14.51 7.47
N ILE A 18 26.84 -15.03 8.51
CA ILE A 18 25.68 -14.34 9.09
C ILE A 18 26.26 -13.00 9.58
N ALA A 19 26.09 -11.96 8.78
CA ALA A 19 26.53 -10.63 9.15
C ALA A 19 25.53 -10.13 10.18
N ASP A 20 26.02 -9.81 11.39
CA ASP A 20 25.27 -9.07 12.42
C ASP A 20 25.11 -7.59 12.02
N GLY A 21 24.82 -7.31 10.76
CA GLY A 21 24.78 -5.97 10.18
C GLY A 21 23.83 -5.89 8.99
N GLU A 22 23.11 -4.77 8.94
CA GLU A 22 22.12 -4.45 7.92
C GLU A 22 22.77 -4.46 6.52
N GLY A 23 22.10 -5.11 5.56
CA GLY A 23 22.52 -5.03 4.17
C GLY A 23 22.53 -3.57 3.69
N CYS A 24 23.50 -3.21 2.84
CA CYS A 24 23.68 -1.84 2.30
C CYS A 24 22.53 -1.34 1.39
N ASP A 25 21.38 -2.02 1.39
CA ASP A 25 20.18 -1.69 0.61
C ASP A 25 19.28 -0.67 1.34
N CYS A 26 19.50 -0.49 2.64
CA CYS A 26 18.68 0.36 3.51
C CYS A 26 19.43 1.64 3.89
N THR A 27 18.75 2.79 3.81
CA THR A 27 19.26 4.07 4.32
C THR A 27 19.02 4.19 5.83
N VAL A 28 17.85 3.73 6.29
CA VAL A 28 17.48 3.64 7.70
C VAL A 28 16.76 2.32 7.91
N CYS A 29 17.12 1.57 8.94
CA CYS A 29 16.34 0.43 9.38
C CYS A 29 15.58 0.75 10.65
N VAL A 30 14.37 0.22 10.75
CA VAL A 30 13.48 0.41 11.88
C VAL A 30 13.03 -0.95 12.38
N ASP A 31 13.37 -1.21 13.64
CA ASP A 31 12.92 -2.39 14.38
C ASP A 31 11.57 -2.11 15.07
N ALA A 32 10.74 -3.14 15.18
CA ALA A 32 9.40 -3.02 15.77
C ALA A 32 9.44 -2.69 17.27
N GLU A 33 10.38 -3.23 18.05
CA GLU A 33 10.51 -2.94 19.48
C GLU A 33 10.88 -1.47 19.71
N ASN A 34 11.88 -0.99 18.98
CA ASN A 34 12.32 0.41 19.06
C ASN A 34 11.29 1.40 18.51
N HIS A 35 10.49 1.00 17.53
CA HIS A 35 9.36 1.80 17.08
C HIS A 35 8.28 1.90 18.15
N ASN A 36 7.87 0.76 18.72
CA ASN A 36 6.75 0.69 19.66
C ASN A 36 7.07 1.33 21.01
N ASN A 37 8.35 1.35 21.41
CA ASN A 37 8.81 2.06 22.61
C ASN A 37 9.10 3.56 22.36
N GLY A 38 9.01 4.02 21.10
CA GLY A 38 9.17 5.42 20.70
C GLY A 38 10.62 5.91 20.54
N THR A 39 11.62 5.03 20.61
CA THR A 39 13.04 5.44 20.55
C THR A 39 13.56 5.62 19.12
N ALA A 40 13.09 4.80 18.18
CA ALA A 40 13.41 4.91 16.75
C ALA A 40 12.17 4.54 15.93
N THR A 41 11.37 5.56 15.58
CA THR A 41 10.08 5.38 14.92
C THR A 41 10.16 5.52 13.41
N ILE A 42 9.21 4.90 12.70
CA ILE A 42 9.08 5.06 11.25
C ILE A 42 8.90 6.53 10.86
N GLN A 43 8.12 7.31 11.63
CA GLN A 43 7.93 8.74 11.34
C GLN A 43 9.25 9.53 11.46
N GLN A 44 10.07 9.26 12.48
CA GLN A 44 11.41 9.86 12.59
C GLN A 44 12.30 9.49 11.40
N ALA A 45 12.23 8.24 10.91
CA ALA A 45 12.96 7.82 9.74
C ALA A 45 12.48 8.55 8.47
N ILE A 46 11.16 8.68 8.28
CA ILE A 46 10.56 9.46 7.19
C ILE A 46 11.05 10.89 7.22
N ASP A 47 10.93 11.57 8.36
CA ASP A 47 11.33 12.97 8.50
C ASP A 47 12.84 13.17 8.31
N GLY A 48 13.65 12.16 8.63
CA GLY A 48 15.10 12.19 8.44
C GLY A 48 15.55 12.11 6.98
N ILE A 49 14.78 11.48 6.09
CA ILE A 49 15.22 11.22 4.71
C ILE A 49 14.26 11.70 3.61
N LYS A 50 13.08 12.23 3.94
CA LYS A 50 12.07 12.62 2.93
C LYS A 50 12.58 13.65 1.91
N ASP A 51 13.51 14.51 2.29
CA ASP A 51 14.07 15.55 1.41
C ASP A 51 15.23 15.05 0.53
N SER A 52 16.00 14.06 1.00
CA SER A 52 17.13 13.46 0.27
C SER A 52 16.74 12.23 -0.55
N GLY A 53 15.64 11.58 -0.19
CA GLY A 53 15.30 10.24 -0.64
C GLY A 53 16.09 9.14 0.05
N GLY A 54 15.72 7.90 -0.22
CA GLY A 54 16.32 6.70 0.35
C GLY A 54 15.29 5.61 0.66
N THR A 55 15.78 4.54 1.27
CA THR A 55 14.96 3.38 1.63
C THR A 55 14.91 3.22 3.15
N ILE A 56 13.70 3.20 3.69
CA ILE A 56 13.40 2.80 5.08
C ILE A 56 13.05 1.32 5.06
N CYS A 57 13.86 0.51 5.73
CA CYS A 57 13.63 -0.91 5.86
C CYS A 57 13.00 -1.24 7.21
N LEU A 58 11.87 -1.94 7.18
CA LEU A 58 11.18 -2.41 8.36
C LEU A 58 11.62 -3.84 8.66
N GLY A 59 12.00 -4.10 9.90
CA GLY A 59 12.17 -5.46 10.41
C GLY A 59 10.87 -6.26 10.37
N ILE A 60 10.95 -7.55 10.71
CA ILE A 60 9.77 -8.37 10.97
C ILE A 60 9.15 -7.91 12.31
N GLY A 61 7.83 -7.79 12.37
CA GLY A 61 7.11 -7.42 13.58
C GLY A 61 5.92 -6.51 13.33
N SER A 62 5.21 -6.18 14.41
CA SER A 62 4.09 -5.24 14.38
C SER A 62 4.53 -3.86 14.81
N PHE A 63 4.29 -2.87 13.96
CA PHE A 63 4.58 -1.45 14.17
C PHE A 63 3.27 -0.76 14.52
N ASN A 64 3.08 -0.43 15.80
CA ASN A 64 1.84 0.13 16.31
C ASN A 64 1.78 1.65 16.06
N LEU A 65 0.87 2.04 15.16
CA LEU A 65 0.70 3.40 14.71
C LEU A 65 -0.42 4.08 15.52
N ARG A 66 -0.01 4.90 16.50
CA ARG A 66 -0.90 5.81 17.26
C ARG A 66 -1.39 7.00 16.45
N ALA A 67 -0.69 7.32 15.37
CA ALA A 67 -1.04 8.36 14.43
C ALA A 67 -0.66 7.89 13.02
N PRO A 68 -1.30 8.43 11.97
CA PRO A 68 -0.95 8.11 10.59
C PRO A 68 0.51 8.44 10.29
N LEU A 69 1.20 7.57 9.56
CA LEU A 69 2.49 7.90 8.97
C LEU A 69 2.28 8.97 7.90
N LEU A 70 2.92 10.13 8.10
CA LEU A 70 2.78 11.26 7.21
C LEU A 70 3.98 11.36 6.27
N ILE A 71 3.73 11.11 4.99
CA ILE A 71 4.70 11.26 3.90
C ILE A 71 4.29 12.48 3.08
N ASP A 72 4.72 13.67 3.52
CA ASP A 72 4.38 14.96 2.90
C ASP A 72 5.62 15.60 2.27
N GLY A 73 5.52 15.97 0.99
CA GLY A 73 6.62 16.61 0.27
C GLY A 73 7.82 15.70 0.00
N ALA A 74 7.68 14.39 0.17
CA ALA A 74 8.78 13.44 0.06
C ALA A 74 9.26 13.29 -1.40
N ARG A 75 10.56 13.02 -1.56
CA ARG A 75 11.21 12.83 -2.86
C ARG A 75 11.99 11.53 -2.84
N SER A 76 11.66 10.58 -3.72
CA SER A 76 12.37 9.31 -3.87
C SER A 76 12.45 8.50 -2.56
N LEU A 77 11.34 8.41 -1.82
CA LEU A 77 11.26 7.69 -0.54
C LEU A 77 10.63 6.32 -0.74
N ARG A 78 11.30 5.27 -0.25
CA ARG A 78 10.80 3.91 -0.22
C ARG A 78 10.60 3.43 1.20
N LEU A 79 9.43 2.88 1.49
CA LEU A 79 9.14 2.13 2.71
C LEU A 79 9.03 0.65 2.35
N ARG A 80 9.96 -0.17 2.85
CA ARG A 80 10.08 -1.58 2.48
C ARG A 80 10.06 -2.46 3.71
N GLY A 81 9.21 -3.47 3.75
CA GLY A 81 9.24 -4.52 4.77
C GLY A 81 9.98 -5.78 4.32
N GLN A 82 9.92 -6.81 5.16
CA GLN A 82 10.44 -8.16 4.92
C GLN A 82 9.35 -9.13 4.42
N GLY A 83 8.27 -8.59 3.86
CA GLY A 83 7.07 -9.30 3.43
C GLY A 83 5.91 -9.09 4.41
N TRP A 84 4.93 -9.99 4.34
CA TRP A 84 3.68 -9.93 5.12
C TRP A 84 3.84 -9.86 6.65
N ALA A 85 5.00 -10.23 7.19
CA ALA A 85 5.30 -10.19 8.63
C ALA A 85 5.81 -8.83 9.14
N SER A 86 6.09 -7.87 8.25
CA SER A 86 6.28 -6.46 8.61
C SER A 86 4.92 -5.75 8.57
N VAL A 87 4.30 -5.57 9.73
CA VAL A 87 2.89 -5.16 9.85
C VAL A 87 2.76 -3.76 10.41
N LEU A 88 2.25 -2.82 9.61
CA LEU A 88 1.77 -1.52 10.08
C LEU A 88 0.37 -1.70 10.67
N LEU A 89 0.19 -1.40 11.94
CA LEU A 89 -1.08 -1.60 12.65
C LEU A 89 -1.59 -0.27 13.20
N GLY A 90 -2.69 0.26 12.66
CA GLY A 90 -3.36 1.44 13.20
C GLY A 90 -4.09 1.13 14.51
N GLU A 91 -3.81 1.89 15.56
CA GLU A 91 -4.50 1.78 16.85
C GLU A 91 -5.83 2.54 16.88
N GLU A 92 -5.96 3.59 16.06
CA GLU A 92 -7.16 4.43 15.95
C GLU A 92 -7.88 4.26 14.61
N THR A 93 -9.14 4.69 14.55
CA THR A 93 -9.90 4.74 13.29
C THR A 93 -9.37 5.84 12.38
N GLY A 94 -9.05 5.53 11.13
CA GLY A 94 -8.56 6.48 10.14
C GLY A 94 -7.53 5.87 9.18
N SER A 95 -6.95 6.70 8.32
CA SER A 95 -5.80 6.30 7.51
C SER A 95 -4.59 6.05 8.39
N ILE A 96 -3.81 5.02 8.07
CA ILE A 96 -2.57 4.70 8.80
C ILE A 96 -1.33 5.15 8.03
N VAL A 97 -1.45 5.38 6.72
CA VAL A 97 -0.45 6.03 5.87
C VAL A 97 -1.15 7.12 5.06
N ASP A 98 -0.68 8.37 5.18
CA ASP A 98 -1.13 9.52 4.39
C ASP A 98 0.04 10.06 3.57
N ILE A 99 0.00 9.82 2.26
CA ILE A 99 0.99 10.28 1.28
C ILE A 99 0.41 11.50 0.57
N ARG A 100 1.11 12.63 0.64
CA ARG A 100 0.66 13.84 -0.04
C ARG A 100 1.79 14.64 -0.65
N ASN A 101 1.48 15.31 -1.76
CA ASN A 101 2.37 16.28 -2.42
C ASN A 101 3.81 15.75 -2.66
N SER A 102 3.93 14.47 -3.00
CA SER A 102 5.21 13.75 -3.03
C SER A 102 5.57 13.27 -4.44
N THR A 103 6.84 12.95 -4.66
CA THR A 103 7.35 12.43 -5.95
C THR A 103 8.24 11.22 -5.72
N GLY A 104 7.95 10.09 -6.39
CA GLY A 104 8.73 8.86 -6.28
C GLY A 104 8.57 8.22 -4.90
N VAL A 105 7.35 7.82 -4.55
CA VAL A 105 7.08 7.13 -3.28
C VAL A 105 6.78 5.66 -3.55
N ALA A 106 7.47 4.75 -2.85
CA ALA A 106 7.28 3.31 -2.98
C ALA A 106 6.92 2.65 -1.64
N LEU A 107 5.87 1.83 -1.62
CA LEU A 107 5.52 0.92 -0.54
C LEU A 107 5.72 -0.52 -1.01
N GLU A 108 6.56 -1.28 -0.32
CA GLU A 108 7.00 -2.60 -0.79
C GLU A 108 7.01 -3.64 0.34
N ASN A 109 6.55 -4.87 0.04
CA ASN A 109 6.76 -6.05 0.89
C ASN A 109 6.33 -5.85 2.36
N LEU A 110 5.12 -5.34 2.61
CA LEU A 110 4.61 -5.10 3.97
C LEU A 110 3.10 -5.37 4.06
N SER A 111 2.60 -5.43 5.28
CA SER A 111 1.17 -5.50 5.58
C SER A 111 0.71 -4.20 6.25
N ALA A 112 -0.47 -3.71 5.88
CA ALA A 112 -1.10 -2.52 6.44
C ALA A 112 -2.50 -2.89 6.95
N ILE A 113 -2.72 -2.74 8.25
CA ILE A 113 -3.98 -3.08 8.92
C ILE A 113 -4.53 -1.83 9.60
N GLY A 114 -5.73 -1.41 9.20
CA GLY A 114 -6.39 -0.23 9.75
C GLY A 114 -7.89 -0.42 9.85
N SER A 115 -8.53 0.46 10.63
CA SER A 115 -9.98 0.53 10.74
C SER A 115 -10.48 1.90 10.33
N ILE A 116 -11.64 1.99 9.70
CA ILE A 116 -12.25 3.23 9.24
C ILE A 116 -13.60 3.39 9.93
N GLY A 117 -13.72 4.46 10.72
CA GLY A 117 -14.97 4.84 11.38
C GLY A 117 -15.53 6.13 10.79
N GLY A 118 -16.84 6.21 10.63
CA GLY A 118 -17.56 7.39 10.15
C GLY A 118 -17.30 7.74 8.68
N GLY A 119 -18.32 7.63 7.83
CA GLY A 119 -18.20 7.97 6.42
C GLY A 119 -17.22 7.07 5.65
N VAL A 120 -16.74 7.52 4.48
CA VAL A 120 -15.83 6.75 3.63
C VAL A 120 -14.38 7.19 3.85
N GLY A 121 -13.46 6.26 4.11
CA GLY A 121 -12.04 6.54 4.30
C GLY A 121 -11.14 5.38 3.89
N SER A 122 -9.84 5.62 3.70
CA SER A 122 -8.88 4.59 3.28
C SER A 122 -7.81 4.26 4.32
N VAL A 123 -7.33 3.01 4.33
CA VAL A 123 -6.19 2.59 5.14
C VAL A 123 -4.91 3.27 4.68
N ILE A 124 -4.64 3.23 3.37
CA ILE A 124 -3.55 3.98 2.72
C ILE A 124 -4.20 5.08 1.88
N ARG A 125 -3.83 6.33 2.11
CA ARG A 125 -4.34 7.48 1.38
C ARG A 125 -3.20 8.12 0.60
N ALA A 126 -3.44 8.42 -0.67
CA ALA A 126 -2.48 9.13 -1.52
C ALA A 126 -3.16 10.28 -2.25
N ARG A 127 -2.55 11.48 -2.18
CA ARG A 127 -3.08 12.69 -2.80
C ARG A 127 -2.00 13.56 -3.43
N GLY A 128 -2.16 13.93 -4.70
CA GLY A 128 -1.22 14.83 -5.36
C GLY A 128 0.18 14.23 -5.46
N VAL A 129 0.27 12.97 -5.89
CA VAL A 129 1.52 12.20 -5.94
C VAL A 129 1.92 11.91 -7.38
N ILE A 130 3.21 12.09 -7.67
CA ILE A 130 3.85 11.71 -8.92
C ILE A 130 4.70 10.47 -8.64
N ASP A 131 4.61 9.44 -9.48
CA ASP A 131 5.35 8.18 -9.37
C ASP A 131 5.12 7.48 -8.00
N LEU A 132 3.87 7.08 -7.76
CA LEU A 132 3.50 6.23 -6.61
C LEU A 132 3.59 4.76 -7.02
N ARG A 133 4.31 3.96 -6.23
CA ARG A 133 4.35 2.51 -6.38
C ARG A 133 3.89 1.80 -5.10
N ALA A 134 2.89 0.94 -5.21
CA ALA A 134 2.55 -0.04 -4.19
C ALA A 134 2.79 -1.43 -4.79
N ASP A 135 3.71 -2.20 -4.23
CA ASP A 135 4.20 -3.45 -4.82
C ASP A 135 4.31 -4.55 -3.76
N HIS A 136 3.66 -5.69 -3.97
CA HIS A 136 3.68 -6.82 -3.03
C HIS A 136 3.30 -6.43 -1.58
N ILE A 137 2.27 -5.60 -1.42
CA ILE A 137 1.72 -5.24 -0.10
C ILE A 137 0.38 -5.91 0.17
N ASN A 138 0.09 -6.17 1.46
CA ASN A 138 -1.22 -6.60 1.91
C ASN A 138 -1.91 -5.44 2.62
N VAL A 139 -3.16 -5.16 2.28
CA VAL A 139 -3.95 -4.11 2.93
C VAL A 139 -5.23 -4.73 3.48
N LEU A 140 -5.44 -4.61 4.80
CA LEU A 140 -6.66 -5.02 5.48
C LEU A 140 -7.33 -3.79 6.08
N GLY A 141 -8.44 -3.37 5.47
CA GLY A 141 -9.29 -2.27 5.92
C GLY A 141 -10.57 -2.78 6.56
N LEU A 142 -10.73 -2.54 7.86
CA LEU A 142 -11.94 -2.90 8.60
C LEU A 142 -12.89 -1.70 8.67
N ALA A 143 -14.15 -1.90 8.35
CA ALA A 143 -15.18 -0.91 8.64
C ALA A 143 -15.55 -0.97 10.14
N ALA A 144 -15.62 0.19 10.79
CA ALA A 144 -16.07 0.32 12.18
C ALA A 144 -17.31 1.22 12.24
N GLY A 145 -18.36 0.77 12.95
CA GLY A 145 -19.62 1.49 13.03
C GLY A 145 -20.31 1.63 11.67
N ASP A 146 -20.61 2.86 11.26
CA ASP A 146 -21.20 3.22 9.97
C ASP A 146 -20.15 3.63 8.91
N GLY A 147 -18.86 3.41 9.19
CA GLY A 147 -17.77 3.70 8.28
C GLY A 147 -17.74 2.76 7.07
N THR A 148 -17.13 3.22 5.98
CA THR A 148 -16.78 2.40 4.82
C THR A 148 -15.29 2.38 4.60
N SER A 149 -14.70 1.18 4.66
CA SER A 149 -13.26 1.02 4.51
C SER A 149 -12.85 0.90 3.05
N VAL A 150 -11.86 1.71 2.66
CA VAL A 150 -11.15 1.61 1.40
C VAL A 150 -9.74 1.10 1.68
N GLY A 151 -9.24 0.15 0.89
CA GLY A 151 -7.85 -0.29 1.02
C GLY A 151 -6.89 0.85 0.69
N ILE A 152 -6.92 1.30 -0.56
CA ILE A 152 -6.09 2.40 -1.07
C ILE A 152 -6.98 3.49 -1.67
N GLY A 153 -6.92 4.68 -1.10
CA GLY A 153 -7.65 5.86 -1.56
C GLY A 153 -6.76 6.78 -2.38
N LEU A 154 -7.24 7.23 -3.54
CA LEU A 154 -6.54 8.13 -4.46
C LEU A 154 -7.33 9.44 -4.63
N SER A 155 -6.65 10.59 -4.63
CA SER A 155 -7.28 11.87 -4.97
C SER A 155 -6.28 12.92 -5.49
N GLY A 156 -6.79 14.01 -6.03
CA GLY A 156 -6.01 15.08 -6.64
C GLY A 156 -5.26 14.63 -7.90
N ASN A 157 -4.06 15.19 -8.11
CA ASN A 157 -3.22 14.89 -9.27
C ASN A 157 -2.38 13.65 -9.03
N MET A 158 -2.75 12.54 -9.66
CA MET A 158 -2.08 11.24 -9.49
C MET A 158 -1.42 10.85 -10.82
N LEU A 159 -0.10 11.02 -10.92
CA LEU A 159 0.67 10.81 -12.15
C LEU A 159 1.58 9.58 -12.01
N GLY A 160 1.52 8.61 -12.91
CA GLY A 160 2.41 7.44 -12.90
C GLY A 160 2.16 6.49 -11.73
N VAL A 161 0.90 6.29 -11.33
CA VAL A 161 0.56 5.41 -10.20
C VAL A 161 0.55 3.95 -10.63
N GLN A 162 1.27 3.11 -9.90
CA GLN A 162 1.34 1.67 -10.11
C GLN A 162 0.99 0.94 -8.81
N ILE A 163 -0.08 0.13 -8.85
CA ILE A 163 -0.48 -0.76 -7.77
C ILE A 163 -0.42 -2.18 -8.33
N SER A 164 0.58 -2.95 -7.91
CA SER A 164 0.84 -4.27 -8.48
C SER A 164 1.12 -5.35 -7.45
N ASP A 165 0.65 -6.56 -7.75
CA ASP A 165 0.93 -7.76 -6.97
C ASP A 165 0.51 -7.63 -5.48
N CYS A 166 -0.50 -6.80 -5.20
CA CYS A 166 -1.01 -6.55 -3.85
C CYS A 166 -2.22 -7.44 -3.53
N ALA A 167 -2.43 -7.73 -2.24
CA ALA A 167 -3.69 -8.28 -1.74
C ALA A 167 -4.46 -7.22 -0.94
N ILE A 168 -5.67 -6.89 -1.36
CA ILE A 168 -6.46 -5.80 -0.78
C ILE A 168 -7.80 -6.37 -0.28
N VAL A 169 -7.96 -6.35 1.04
CA VAL A 169 -9.16 -6.81 1.76
C VAL A 169 -9.81 -5.62 2.44
N ALA A 170 -10.95 -5.17 1.96
CA ALA A 170 -11.66 -3.99 2.46
C ALA A 170 -13.11 -3.98 2.00
N GLU A 171 -13.92 -2.98 2.34
CA GLU A 171 -15.21 -2.84 1.68
C GLU A 171 -15.06 -2.40 0.22
N ARG A 172 -14.14 -1.47 -0.03
CA ARG A 172 -13.70 -1.08 -1.37
C ARG A 172 -12.20 -1.26 -1.52
N GLY A 173 -11.74 -1.85 -2.61
CA GLY A 173 -10.31 -2.13 -2.81
C GLY A 173 -9.49 -0.87 -3.02
N VAL A 174 -9.56 -0.35 -4.26
CA VAL A 174 -8.98 0.94 -4.63
C VAL A 174 -10.11 1.88 -5.01
N ALA A 175 -10.11 3.10 -4.47
CA ALA A 175 -11.16 4.07 -4.78
C ALA A 175 -10.62 5.49 -4.97
N SER A 176 -11.25 6.25 -5.87
CA SER A 176 -11.26 7.70 -5.78
C SER A 176 -11.93 8.10 -4.48
N LEU A 177 -11.30 8.99 -3.71
CA LEU A 177 -11.87 9.51 -2.48
C LEU A 177 -12.16 11.00 -2.61
N ASP A 178 -13.44 11.35 -2.46
CA ASP A 178 -13.89 12.73 -2.30
C ASP A 178 -13.64 13.18 -0.85
N GLY A 179 -12.39 13.48 -0.50
CA GLY A 179 -12.02 13.81 0.88
C GLY A 179 -10.90 14.86 0.98
N GLY A 180 -11.24 16.06 1.43
CA GLY A 180 -10.34 17.22 1.59
C GLY A 180 -10.58 18.30 0.53
N ASP A 181 -9.56 19.11 0.25
CA ASP A 181 -9.64 20.21 -0.74
C ASP A 181 -9.78 19.70 -2.19
N ASP A 182 -9.18 18.54 -2.49
CA ASP A 182 -9.20 17.92 -3.82
C ASP A 182 -10.36 16.92 -3.93
N ARG A 183 -11.51 17.39 -4.42
CA ARG A 183 -12.70 16.57 -4.70
C ARG A 183 -12.72 16.01 -6.12
N TYR A 184 -11.54 15.66 -6.63
CA TYR A 184 -11.36 15.13 -7.98
C TYR A 184 -10.21 14.13 -7.98
N LEU A 185 -10.16 13.29 -9.01
CA LEU A 185 -9.02 12.44 -9.34
C LEU A 185 -8.60 12.70 -10.78
N LEU A 186 -7.40 13.23 -10.98
CA LEU A 186 -6.72 13.16 -12.26
C LEU A 186 -5.84 11.92 -12.25
N ALA A 187 -6.29 10.86 -12.92
CA ALA A 187 -5.56 9.62 -13.10
C ALA A 187 -4.74 9.69 -14.40
N ALA A 188 -3.49 10.11 -14.28
CA ALA A 188 -2.56 10.21 -15.39
C ALA A 188 -1.57 9.04 -15.36
N GLU A 189 -1.59 8.14 -16.34
CA GLU A 189 -0.77 6.91 -16.30
C GLU A 189 -1.02 6.07 -15.02
N LEU A 190 -2.25 5.57 -14.85
CA LEU A 190 -2.66 4.72 -13.73
C LEU A 190 -2.66 3.24 -14.14
N ARG A 191 -1.95 2.39 -13.39
CA ARG A 191 -1.90 0.95 -13.61
C ARG A 191 -2.25 0.17 -12.35
N LEU A 192 -3.24 -0.71 -12.46
CA LEU A 192 -3.59 -1.71 -11.45
C LEU A 192 -3.39 -3.09 -12.05
N ALA A 193 -2.36 -3.82 -11.60
CA ALA A 193 -1.98 -5.09 -12.21
C ALA A 193 -1.82 -6.24 -11.22
N ARG A 194 -2.39 -7.41 -11.54
CA ARG A 194 -2.18 -8.66 -10.79
C ARG A 194 -2.47 -8.58 -9.29
N ASN A 195 -3.42 -7.75 -8.90
CA ASN A 195 -3.83 -7.64 -7.51
C ASN A 195 -4.95 -8.66 -7.19
N LEU A 196 -4.96 -9.14 -5.96
CA LEU A 196 -6.09 -9.84 -5.37
C LEU A 196 -6.97 -8.80 -4.65
N PHE A 197 -8.22 -8.69 -5.07
CA PHE A 197 -9.24 -7.92 -4.38
C PHE A 197 -10.20 -8.87 -3.69
N PHE A 198 -10.34 -8.74 -2.36
CA PHE A 198 -11.38 -9.40 -1.59
C PHE A 198 -12.23 -8.35 -0.90
N CYS A 199 -13.29 -7.91 -1.59
CA CYS A 199 -14.02 -6.71 -1.22
C CYS A 199 -15.51 -6.96 -0.99
N SER A 200 -16.10 -6.42 0.08
CA SER A 200 -17.54 -6.62 0.36
C SER A 200 -18.45 -5.75 -0.53
N GLN A 201 -17.95 -4.65 -1.09
CA GLN A 201 -18.71 -3.75 -1.97
C GLN A 201 -18.14 -3.72 -3.40
N ARG A 202 -16.95 -3.13 -3.60
CA ARG A 202 -16.36 -2.89 -4.94
C ARG A 202 -14.86 -3.19 -4.96
N GLY A 203 -14.34 -3.69 -6.07
CA GLY A 203 -12.89 -3.90 -6.23
C GLY A 203 -12.17 -2.59 -6.59
N LEU A 204 -12.64 -1.93 -7.64
CA LEU A 204 -12.12 -0.65 -8.12
C LEU A 204 -13.27 0.36 -8.29
N SER A 205 -13.12 1.53 -7.69
CA SER A 205 -14.06 2.65 -7.82
C SER A 205 -13.34 3.89 -8.32
N LEU A 206 -13.40 4.14 -9.63
CA LEU A 206 -13.00 5.40 -10.24
C LEU A 206 -14.29 6.14 -10.57
N ASP A 207 -14.92 6.71 -9.53
CA ASP A 207 -16.15 7.48 -9.65
C ASP A 207 -16.02 8.90 -9.11
N GLY A 208 -17.13 9.65 -9.15
CA GLY A 208 -17.11 11.10 -8.88
C GLY A 208 -16.46 11.89 -10.01
N ILE A 209 -15.73 12.96 -9.66
CA ILE A 209 -15.03 13.80 -10.62
C ILE A 209 -13.68 13.16 -10.96
N THR A 210 -13.70 12.19 -11.88
CA THR A 210 -12.48 11.51 -12.36
C THR A 210 -12.16 11.88 -13.81
N LEU A 211 -10.89 12.22 -14.07
CA LEU A 211 -10.34 12.50 -15.39
C LEU A 211 -9.19 11.53 -15.69
N HIS A 212 -9.30 10.79 -16.79
CA HIS A 212 -8.27 9.86 -17.24
C HIS A 212 -7.38 10.52 -18.29
N TYR A 213 -6.07 10.51 -18.04
CA TYR A 213 -5.04 11.02 -18.94
C TYR A 213 -3.97 9.96 -19.23
N GLY A 214 -3.46 9.93 -20.46
CA GLY A 214 -2.48 8.91 -20.84
C GLY A 214 -3.13 7.52 -20.84
N GLN A 215 -2.55 6.55 -20.15
CA GLN A 215 -3.15 5.21 -19.99
C GLN A 215 -3.74 5.01 -18.59
N THR A 216 -5.00 4.58 -18.51
CA THR A 216 -5.53 3.90 -17.32
C THR A 216 -5.72 2.43 -17.65
N ARG A 217 -5.03 1.54 -16.93
CA ARG A 217 -5.04 0.11 -17.20
C ARG A 217 -5.33 -0.70 -15.94
N VAL A 218 -6.33 -1.57 -16.04
CA VAL A 218 -6.73 -2.52 -15.01
C VAL A 218 -6.53 -3.91 -15.61
N ASP A 219 -5.44 -4.59 -15.25
CA ASP A 219 -5.08 -5.85 -15.91
C ASP A 219 -4.69 -7.02 -15.01
N GLY A 220 -5.17 -8.21 -15.35
CA GLY A 220 -4.75 -9.45 -14.68
C GLY A 220 -5.16 -9.54 -13.21
N ASN A 221 -6.10 -8.72 -12.74
CA ASN A 221 -6.51 -8.74 -11.34
C ASN A 221 -7.53 -9.85 -11.08
N PHE A 222 -7.46 -10.43 -9.89
CA PHE A 222 -8.45 -11.38 -9.40
C PHE A 222 -9.35 -10.68 -8.39
N MET A 223 -10.63 -10.52 -8.73
CA MET A 223 -11.60 -9.74 -7.97
C MET A 223 -12.70 -10.63 -7.42
N LEU A 224 -12.74 -10.77 -6.11
CA LEU A 224 -13.82 -11.36 -5.34
C LEU A 224 -14.58 -10.22 -4.67
N THR A 225 -15.64 -9.73 -5.31
CA THR A 225 -16.36 -8.52 -4.88
C THR A 225 -17.80 -8.83 -4.51
N GLY A 226 -18.35 -8.08 -3.56
CA GLY A 226 -19.67 -8.35 -3.01
C GLY A 226 -20.83 -7.64 -3.72
N SER A 227 -21.49 -6.74 -3.00
CA SER A 227 -22.87 -6.30 -3.30
C SER A 227 -23.00 -5.21 -4.38
N GLN A 228 -21.89 -4.72 -4.93
CA GLN A 228 -21.87 -3.63 -5.90
C GLN A 228 -20.96 -3.95 -7.10
N ALA A 229 -20.97 -3.07 -8.10
CA ALA A 229 -20.20 -3.26 -9.32
C ALA A 229 -18.70 -3.47 -9.00
N ALA A 230 -18.09 -4.52 -9.55
CA ALA A 230 -16.72 -4.88 -9.20
C ALA A 230 -15.72 -3.80 -9.65
N VAL A 231 -15.90 -3.30 -10.87
CA VAL A 231 -15.19 -2.16 -11.44
C VAL A 231 -16.20 -1.08 -11.78
N VAL A 232 -16.01 0.11 -11.22
CA VAL A 232 -16.72 1.33 -11.65
C VAL A 232 -15.68 2.25 -12.27
N ALA A 233 -15.85 2.54 -13.55
CA ALA A 233 -14.94 3.38 -14.33
C ALA A 233 -15.73 4.53 -14.98
N THR A 234 -16.11 5.50 -14.15
CA THR A 234 -16.87 6.67 -14.59
C THR A 234 -15.98 7.91 -14.62
N GLY A 235 -16.37 8.91 -15.40
CA GLY A 235 -15.59 10.13 -15.57
C GLY A 235 -15.34 10.45 -17.03
N ALA A 236 -14.40 11.35 -17.29
CA ALA A 236 -14.01 11.74 -18.64
C ALA A 236 -12.66 11.12 -19.02
N VAL A 237 -12.53 10.67 -20.26
CA VAL A 237 -11.25 10.26 -20.85
C VAL A 237 -10.80 11.38 -21.78
N MET A 238 -9.60 11.92 -21.58
CA MET A 238 -9.08 12.98 -22.44
C MET A 238 -8.79 12.46 -23.85
N PRO A 239 -8.96 13.29 -24.91
CA PRO A 239 -8.59 12.90 -26.27
C PRO A 239 -7.16 12.35 -26.36
N GLY A 240 -7.00 11.21 -27.03
CA GLY A 240 -5.71 10.51 -27.15
C GLY A 240 -5.32 9.66 -25.93
N SER A 241 -6.12 9.64 -24.86
CA SER A 241 -5.92 8.77 -23.70
C SER A 241 -6.63 7.42 -23.88
N GLY A 242 -6.11 6.37 -23.25
CA GLY A 242 -6.67 5.02 -23.27
C GLY A 242 -7.18 4.60 -21.90
N PHE A 243 -8.31 3.88 -21.88
CA PHE A 243 -8.79 3.15 -20.71
C PHE A 243 -8.96 1.68 -21.09
N ALA A 244 -8.22 0.79 -20.42
CA ALA A 244 -8.20 -0.63 -20.74
C ALA A 244 -8.50 -1.49 -19.51
N VAL A 245 -9.46 -2.40 -19.64
CA VAL A 245 -9.75 -3.46 -18.67
C VAL A 245 -9.51 -4.78 -19.37
N ALA A 246 -8.47 -5.51 -18.99
CA ALA A 246 -8.02 -6.71 -19.70
C ALA A 246 -7.66 -7.84 -18.74
N ASP A 247 -7.96 -9.08 -19.11
CA ASP A 247 -7.48 -10.29 -18.41
C ASP A 247 -7.83 -10.35 -16.90
N ASN A 248 -8.84 -9.61 -16.45
CA ASN A 248 -9.30 -9.66 -15.07
C ASN A 248 -10.28 -10.82 -14.87
N MET A 249 -10.16 -11.51 -13.74
CA MET A 249 -11.13 -12.51 -13.32
C MET A 249 -12.01 -11.92 -12.23
N ILE A 250 -13.31 -11.76 -12.51
CA ILE A 250 -14.26 -11.09 -11.61
C ILE A 250 -15.33 -12.09 -11.18
N TYR A 251 -15.45 -12.28 -9.86
CA TYR A 251 -16.57 -12.95 -9.22
C TYR A 251 -17.33 -11.91 -8.41
N THR A 252 -18.55 -11.60 -8.82
CA THR A 252 -19.41 -10.60 -8.18
C THR A 252 -20.86 -11.06 -8.21
N ALA A 253 -21.66 -10.57 -7.27
CA ALA A 253 -23.11 -10.77 -7.26
C ALA A 253 -23.86 -9.63 -7.99
N ALA A 254 -23.16 -8.56 -8.37
CA ALA A 254 -23.70 -7.39 -9.07
C ALA A 254 -23.07 -7.23 -10.46
N ASP A 255 -23.05 -6.02 -11.03
CA ASP A 255 -22.40 -5.78 -12.33
C ASP A 255 -20.90 -6.09 -12.27
N GLY A 256 -20.37 -6.76 -13.29
CA GLY A 256 -18.92 -6.98 -13.40
C GLY A 256 -18.17 -5.66 -13.57
N ILE A 257 -18.54 -4.90 -14.60
CA ILE A 257 -17.92 -3.63 -14.96
C ILE A 257 -19.05 -2.64 -15.29
N ARG A 258 -18.95 -1.44 -14.75
CA ARG A 258 -19.88 -0.32 -15.01
C ARG A 258 -19.15 0.93 -15.45
#